data_AF-A0A2E2AM01-F1
#
_entry.id   AF-A0A2E2AM01-F1
#
_cell.length_a   1.000
_cell.length_b   1.000
_cell.length_c   1.000
_cell.angle_alpha   90.00
_cell.angle_beta   90.00
_cell.angle_gamma   90.00
#
_symmetry.space_group_name_H-M   'P 1'
#
loop_
_entity.id
_entity.type
_entity.pdbx_description
1 polymer ?
#
loop_
_entity_poly.entity_id
_entity_poly.type
_entity_poly.pdbx_seq_one_letter_code
_entity_poly.pdbx_strand_id
1 'polypeptide(L)'
;MLDQAQASGLVTSGDKAVPVSDTNGTVQLDETTRALLRESIGVPIGRRSPEKILDRLMRKTRDATDPESFLNAVEISRNLAQLKGEAGAVVESARTALADAGVNPTITQNLHSVMERLNGDGFPMDAVTVDLSFARGIAYYTGLVFEVQMNTNAGKAPIGGGGRYDGLVKSLGGVQDMPALGFAFNIEQIIDALNDESESSNLTAEKG
;
A
#
# COMPACT_ATOMS: atom_id res chain seq x y z
N MET A 1 6.64 1.20 -7.38
CA MET A 1 5.29 1.79 -7.44
C MET A 1 4.52 1.28 -8.65
N LEU A 2 4.94 1.57 -9.90
CA LEU A 2 4.26 1.04 -11.10
C LEU A 2 4.27 -0.50 -11.20
N ASP A 3 5.42 -1.15 -10.95
CA ASP A 3 5.51 -2.62 -10.98
C ASP A 3 4.63 -3.30 -9.91
N GLN A 4 4.40 -2.65 -8.77
CA GLN A 4 3.52 -3.18 -7.71
C GLN A 4 2.04 -2.96 -8.03
N ALA A 5 1.68 -1.86 -8.70
CA ALA A 5 0.32 -1.61 -9.17
C ALA A 5 -0.09 -2.52 -10.34
N GLN A 6 0.87 -2.92 -11.17
CA GLN A 6 0.67 -3.91 -12.25
C GLN A 6 0.60 -5.34 -11.70
N ALA A 7 1.47 -5.71 -10.76
CA ALA A 7 1.44 -7.02 -10.12
C ALA A 7 0.18 -7.24 -9.25
N SER A 8 -0.42 -6.17 -8.73
CA SER A 8 -1.64 -6.23 -7.93
C SER A 8 -2.93 -6.25 -8.77
N GLY A 9 -2.84 -6.11 -10.09
CA GLY A 9 -4.01 -6.03 -10.97
C GLY A 9 -4.82 -4.74 -10.83
N LEU A 10 -4.33 -3.72 -10.11
CA LEU A 10 -4.93 -2.38 -10.12
C LEU A 10 -4.84 -1.73 -11.51
N VAL A 11 -3.96 -2.25 -12.36
CA VAL A 11 -3.83 -1.91 -13.77
C VAL A 11 -3.94 -3.21 -14.56
N THR A 12 -5.05 -3.40 -15.28
CA THR A 12 -5.20 -4.57 -16.17
C THR A 12 -4.31 -4.39 -17.40
N SER A 13 -3.37 -5.31 -17.61
CA SER A 13 -2.86 -5.53 -18.96
C SER A 13 -3.99 -6.18 -19.76
N GLY A 14 -4.63 -5.43 -20.66
CA GLY A 14 -5.60 -5.99 -21.60
C GLY A 14 -4.92 -7.06 -22.46
N ASP A 15 -5.41 -8.30 -22.35
CA ASP A 15 -5.08 -9.41 -23.24
C ASP A 15 -6.03 -9.44 -24.44
N LYS A 16 -5.50 -9.94 -25.56
CA LYS A 16 -6.13 -10.22 -26.86
C LYS A 16 -6.54 -9.04 -27.73
N ALA A 17 -5.58 -8.70 -28.60
CA ALA A 17 -5.82 -8.16 -29.93
C ALA A 17 -6.92 -8.96 -30.66
N VAL A 18 -8.14 -8.45 -30.66
CA VAL A 18 -9.04 -8.60 -31.80
C VAL A 18 -8.43 -7.79 -32.94
N PRO A 19 -8.32 -8.30 -34.19
CA PRO A 19 -7.86 -7.50 -35.31
C PRO A 19 -8.97 -6.49 -35.63
N VAL A 20 -8.98 -5.38 -34.91
CA VAL A 20 -9.71 -4.19 -35.31
C VAL A 20 -8.93 -3.62 -36.47
N SER A 21 -9.50 -3.81 -37.66
CA SER A 21 -9.08 -3.16 -38.89
C SER A 21 -8.84 -1.67 -38.64
N ASP A 22 -7.66 -1.21 -39.05
CA ASP A 22 -7.25 0.17 -39.25
C ASP A 22 -8.35 1.22 -39.01
N THR A 23 -8.27 1.93 -37.89
CA THR A 23 -8.52 3.38 -37.82
C THR A 23 -8.11 3.93 -36.45
N ASN A 24 -6.98 4.62 -36.44
CA ASN A 24 -6.59 5.76 -35.60
C ASN A 24 -6.89 5.74 -34.09
N GLY A 25 -5.83 5.55 -33.29
CA GLY A 25 -5.85 5.91 -31.87
C GLY A 25 -4.53 5.73 -31.11
N THR A 26 -3.56 4.98 -31.63
CA THR A 26 -2.19 5.01 -31.10
C THR A 26 -1.49 6.27 -31.59
N VAL A 27 -1.23 7.23 -30.71
CA VAL A 27 -0.18 8.23 -30.97
C VAL A 27 1.16 7.48 -30.94
N GLN A 28 1.51 6.84 -32.05
CA GLN A 28 2.90 6.54 -32.34
C GLN A 28 3.54 7.88 -32.67
N LEU A 29 4.30 8.43 -31.73
CA LEU A 29 5.22 9.50 -32.10
C LEU A 29 6.15 8.94 -33.18
N ASP A 30 6.15 9.58 -34.34
CA ASP A 30 7.04 9.20 -35.42
C ASP A 30 8.50 9.25 -34.95
N GLU A 31 9.37 8.55 -35.68
CA GLU A 31 10.80 8.49 -35.37
C GLU A 31 11.43 9.90 -35.31
N THR A 32 10.86 10.83 -36.09
CA THR A 32 11.23 12.25 -36.15
C THR A 32 10.95 12.99 -34.84
N THR A 33 9.82 12.74 -34.18
CA THR A 33 9.41 13.38 -32.92
C THR A 33 10.26 12.84 -31.78
N ARG A 34 10.62 11.55 -31.82
CA ARG A 34 11.60 10.97 -30.88
C ARG A 34 12.99 11.57 -31.07
N ALA A 35 13.42 11.80 -32.31
CA ALA A 35 14.70 12.43 -32.62
C ALA A 35 14.76 13.88 -32.10
N LEU A 36 13.70 14.67 -32.33
CA LEU A 36 13.60 16.05 -31.84
C LEU A 36 13.60 16.14 -30.31
N LEU A 37 12.87 15.25 -29.63
CA LEU A 37 12.88 15.18 -28.17
C LEU A 37 14.25 14.78 -27.61
N ARG A 38 14.95 13.86 -28.27
CA ARG A 38 16.32 13.49 -27.90
C ARG A 38 17.28 14.67 -28.01
N GLU A 39 17.12 15.50 -29.04
CA GLU A 39 17.93 16.69 -29.26
C GLU A 39 17.60 17.81 -28.25
N SER A 40 16.34 17.90 -27.81
CA SER A 40 15.90 18.84 -26.76
C SER A 40 16.38 18.47 -25.35
N ILE A 41 16.69 17.20 -25.10
CA ILE A 41 17.31 16.74 -23.86
C ILE A 41 18.80 17.09 -23.99
N GLY A 42 19.17 18.24 -23.44
CA GLY A 42 20.57 18.70 -23.39
C GLY A 42 21.52 17.65 -22.79
N VAL A 43 22.83 17.91 -22.88
CA VAL A 43 23.88 16.96 -22.48
C VAL A 43 23.59 16.36 -21.09
N PRO A 44 23.43 15.03 -20.97
CA PRO A 44 22.96 14.42 -19.72
C PRO A 44 23.99 14.61 -18.60
N ILE A 45 23.62 15.39 -17.57
CA ILE A 45 24.47 15.68 -16.39
C ILE A 45 24.43 14.51 -15.37
N GLY A 46 24.32 13.26 -15.84
CA GLY A 46 24.19 12.10 -14.95
C GLY A 46 24.40 10.74 -15.63
N ARG A 47 24.42 9.66 -14.83
CA ARG A 47 24.69 8.28 -15.30
C ARG A 47 23.59 7.63 -16.16
N ARG A 48 22.60 8.40 -16.62
CA ARG A 48 21.44 7.86 -17.35
C ARG A 48 21.52 8.28 -18.80
N SER A 49 21.32 7.33 -19.70
CA SER A 49 21.31 7.61 -21.14
C SER A 49 20.02 8.36 -21.52
N PRO A 50 20.08 9.22 -22.55
CA PRO A 50 18.91 9.95 -23.06
C PRO A 50 17.75 9.03 -23.44
N GLU A 51 18.04 7.82 -23.92
CA GLU A 51 17.04 6.82 -24.31
C GLU A 51 16.24 6.34 -23.09
N LYS A 52 16.90 6.09 -21.96
CA LYS A 52 16.22 5.73 -20.70
C LYS A 52 15.39 6.88 -20.13
N ILE A 53 15.80 8.13 -20.35
CA ILE A 53 15.04 9.31 -19.95
C ILE A 53 13.78 9.42 -20.80
N LEU A 54 13.93 9.29 -22.12
CA LEU A 54 12.84 9.35 -23.09
C LEU A 54 11.83 8.22 -22.85
N ASP A 55 12.28 6.98 -22.67
CA ASP A 55 11.39 5.85 -22.43
C ASP A 55 10.61 5.99 -21.12
N ARG A 56 11.20 6.60 -20.08
CA ARG A 56 10.50 6.88 -18.83
C ARG A 56 9.50 8.02 -18.98
N LEU A 57 9.85 9.06 -19.74
CA LEU A 57 8.94 10.16 -20.07
C LEU A 57 7.73 9.62 -20.84
N MET A 58 7.97 8.85 -21.92
CA MET A 58 6.92 8.24 -22.74
C MET A 58 6.00 7.30 -21.95
N ARG A 59 6.58 6.51 -21.04
CA ARG A 59 5.79 5.65 -20.13
C ARG A 59 4.91 6.47 -19.19
N LYS A 60 5.48 7.51 -18.56
CA LYS A 60 4.74 8.40 -17.65
C LYS A 60 3.63 9.18 -18.37
N THR A 61 3.81 9.51 -19.64
CA THR A 61 2.78 10.12 -20.48
C THR A 61 1.70 9.11 -20.87
N ARG A 62 2.04 7.86 -21.17
CA ARG A 62 1.07 6.77 -21.44
C ARG A 62 0.23 6.40 -20.22
N ASP A 63 0.85 6.30 -19.05
CA ASP A 63 0.16 5.96 -17.81
C ASP A 63 -0.74 7.10 -17.29
N ALA A 64 -0.56 8.33 -17.80
CA ALA A 64 -1.29 9.51 -17.33
C ALA A 64 -2.63 9.77 -18.07
N THR A 65 -3.08 8.90 -19.00
CA THR A 65 -4.15 9.28 -19.95
C THR A 65 -5.33 8.30 -20.05
N ASP A 66 -5.67 7.59 -18.97
CA ASP A 66 -7.03 7.01 -18.87
C ASP A 66 -7.78 7.54 -17.63
N PRO A 67 -8.60 8.60 -17.81
CA PRO A 67 -9.46 9.13 -16.77
C PRO A 67 -10.40 8.08 -16.18
N GLU A 68 -10.88 7.10 -16.95
CA GLU A 68 -11.80 6.07 -16.44
C GLU A 68 -11.06 5.10 -15.51
N SER A 69 -9.88 4.60 -15.90
CA SER A 69 -9.04 3.78 -15.01
C SER A 69 -8.68 4.51 -13.72
N PHE A 70 -8.39 5.82 -13.79
CA PHE A 70 -8.10 6.61 -12.59
C PHE A 70 -9.33 6.73 -11.68
N LEU A 71 -10.50 7.05 -12.23
CA LEU A 71 -11.74 7.14 -11.46
C LEU A 71 -12.14 5.79 -10.85
N ASN A 72 -11.99 4.70 -11.61
CA ASN A 72 -12.21 3.35 -11.11
C ASN A 72 -11.24 3.02 -9.95
N ALA A 73 -9.95 3.34 -10.09
CA ALA A 73 -8.98 3.14 -9.01
C ALA A 73 -9.33 3.94 -7.74
N VAL A 74 -9.81 5.19 -7.89
CA VAL A 74 -10.28 6.01 -6.77
C VAL A 74 -11.51 5.39 -6.11
N GLU A 75 -12.46 4.89 -6.89
CA GLU A 75 -13.66 4.22 -6.37
C GLU A 75 -13.32 2.94 -5.60
N ILE A 76 -12.47 2.08 -6.16
CA ILE A 76 -11.96 0.88 -5.49
C ILE A 76 -11.27 1.26 -4.18
N SER A 77 -10.37 2.26 -4.22
CA SER A 77 -9.65 2.71 -3.03
C SER A 77 -10.61 3.21 -1.95
N ARG A 78 -11.66 3.95 -2.34
CA ARG A 78 -12.70 4.42 -1.41
C ARG A 78 -13.48 3.27 -0.79
N ASN A 79 -13.87 2.28 -1.59
CA ASN A 79 -14.63 1.12 -1.11
C ASN A 79 -13.79 0.29 -0.14
N LEU A 80 -12.51 0.05 -0.48
CA LEU A 80 -11.58 -0.63 0.43
C LEU A 80 -11.36 0.15 1.72
N ALA A 81 -11.18 1.48 1.65
CA ALA A 81 -10.98 2.31 2.84
C ALA A 81 -12.17 2.31 3.82
N GLN A 82 -13.36 1.86 3.42
CA GLN A 82 -14.50 1.71 4.33
C GLN A 82 -14.45 0.39 5.13
N LEU A 83 -13.58 -0.55 4.74
CA LEU A 83 -13.50 -1.86 5.36
C LEU A 83 -12.62 -1.80 6.61
N LYS A 84 -13.28 -1.93 7.76
CA LYS A 84 -12.65 -1.98 9.07
C LYS A 84 -13.43 -2.92 9.99
N GLY A 85 -12.73 -3.77 10.74
CA GLY A 85 -13.36 -4.68 11.70
C GLY A 85 -12.62 -5.99 11.90
N GLU A 86 -13.39 -7.04 12.13
CA GLU A 86 -12.91 -8.41 12.33
C GLU A 86 -12.16 -8.91 11.08
N ALA A 87 -11.05 -9.61 11.31
CA ALA A 87 -10.08 -9.97 10.28
C ALA A 87 -10.69 -10.80 9.15
N GLY A 88 -11.43 -11.86 9.48
CA GLY A 88 -12.07 -12.74 8.50
C GLY A 88 -13.08 -12.00 7.63
N ALA A 89 -13.98 -11.25 8.25
CA ALA A 89 -15.01 -10.47 7.56
C ALA A 89 -14.42 -9.40 6.63
N VAL A 90 -13.37 -8.68 7.07
CA VAL A 90 -12.73 -7.64 6.25
C VAL A 90 -11.99 -8.25 5.07
N VAL A 91 -11.24 -9.34 5.25
CA VAL A 91 -10.50 -9.98 4.16
C VAL A 91 -11.44 -10.53 3.09
N GLU A 92 -12.56 -11.13 3.50
CA GLU A 92 -13.59 -11.63 2.58
C GLU A 92 -14.26 -10.49 1.80
N SER A 93 -14.64 -9.42 2.50
CA SER A 93 -15.24 -8.23 1.89
C SER A 93 -14.29 -7.56 0.90
N ALA A 94 -13.01 -7.47 1.25
CA ALA A 94 -11.99 -6.92 0.37
C ALA A 94 -11.81 -7.78 -0.89
N ARG A 95 -11.76 -9.11 -0.74
CA ARG A 95 -11.66 -10.03 -1.88
C ARG A 95 -12.83 -9.86 -2.84
N THR A 96 -14.04 -9.72 -2.32
CA THR A 96 -15.26 -9.50 -3.11
C THR A 96 -15.20 -8.17 -3.84
N ALA A 97 -14.90 -7.07 -3.13
CA ALA A 97 -14.80 -5.73 -3.73
C ALA A 97 -13.74 -5.64 -4.84
N LEU A 98 -12.62 -6.36 -4.69
CA LEU A 98 -11.56 -6.43 -5.69
C LEU A 98 -11.99 -7.28 -6.90
N ALA A 99 -12.66 -8.42 -6.67
CA ALA A 99 -13.16 -9.27 -7.73
C ALA A 99 -14.22 -8.56 -8.59
N ASP A 100 -15.15 -7.83 -7.96
CA ASP A 100 -16.17 -7.03 -8.65
C ASP A 100 -15.55 -5.93 -9.52
N ALA A 101 -14.40 -5.41 -9.10
CA ALA A 101 -13.65 -4.40 -9.83
C ALA A 101 -12.68 -4.96 -10.90
N GLY A 102 -12.64 -6.29 -11.10
CA GLY A 102 -11.72 -6.94 -12.02
C GLY A 102 -10.25 -6.90 -11.58
N VAL A 103 -9.98 -6.56 -10.32
CA VAL A 103 -8.64 -6.55 -9.74
C VAL A 103 -8.28 -7.94 -9.24
N ASN A 104 -7.02 -8.34 -9.39
CA ASN A 104 -6.56 -9.64 -8.97
C ASN A 104 -6.73 -9.81 -7.44
N PRO A 105 -7.57 -10.76 -6.97
CA PRO A 105 -7.82 -10.96 -5.55
C PRO A 105 -6.59 -11.43 -4.78
N THR A 106 -5.53 -11.92 -5.44
CA THR A 106 -4.27 -12.32 -4.80
C THR A 106 -3.60 -11.18 -4.04
N ILE A 107 -3.95 -9.91 -4.30
CA ILE A 107 -3.44 -8.76 -3.54
C ILE A 107 -3.73 -8.88 -2.03
N THR A 108 -4.82 -9.56 -1.62
CA THR A 108 -5.16 -9.76 -0.19
C THR A 108 -4.51 -11.00 0.42
N GLN A 109 -3.82 -11.83 -0.38
CA GLN A 109 -3.27 -13.12 0.07
C GLN A 109 -2.29 -12.98 1.23
N ASN A 110 -1.45 -11.94 1.20
CA ASN A 110 -0.49 -11.69 2.28
C ASN A 110 -1.20 -11.39 3.60
N LEU A 111 -2.25 -10.54 3.56
CA LEU A 111 -3.04 -10.22 4.74
C LEU A 111 -3.76 -11.47 5.27
N HIS A 112 -4.41 -12.23 4.39
CA HIS A 112 -5.05 -13.50 4.74
C HIS A 112 -4.08 -14.47 5.43
N SER A 113 -2.89 -14.65 4.84
CA SER A 113 -1.87 -15.57 5.37
C SER A 113 -1.35 -15.15 6.75
N VAL A 114 -1.28 -13.84 7.02
CA VAL A 114 -0.91 -13.34 8.36
C VAL A 114 -2.04 -13.61 9.36
N MET A 115 -3.29 -13.38 8.99
CA MET A 115 -4.45 -13.62 9.86
C MET A 115 -4.61 -15.11 10.18
N GLU A 116 -4.44 -15.99 9.19
CA GLU A 116 -4.46 -17.44 9.40
C GLU A 116 -3.36 -17.91 10.35
N ARG A 117 -2.14 -17.36 10.22
CA ARG A 117 -1.03 -17.69 11.11
C ARG A 117 -1.29 -17.23 12.55
N LEU A 118 -1.77 -16.00 12.75
CA LEU A 118 -2.11 -15.50 14.07
C LEU A 118 -3.16 -16.39 14.75
N ASN A 119 -4.23 -16.74 14.02
CA ASN A 119 -5.26 -17.63 14.53
C ASN A 119 -4.73 -19.04 14.82
N GLY A 120 -3.92 -19.60 13.91
CA GLY A 120 -3.30 -20.92 14.05
C GLY A 120 -2.32 -21.03 15.22
N ASP A 121 -1.63 -19.93 15.53
CA ASP A 121 -0.71 -19.82 16.68
C ASP A 121 -1.46 -19.56 18.01
N GLY A 122 -2.80 -19.45 17.98
CA GLY A 122 -3.64 -19.24 19.17
C GLY A 122 -3.69 -17.81 19.67
N PHE A 123 -3.38 -16.82 18.82
CA PHE A 123 -3.48 -15.41 19.18
C PHE A 123 -4.94 -15.00 19.38
N PRO A 124 -5.26 -14.17 20.40
CA PRO A 124 -6.62 -13.68 20.63
C PRO A 124 -7.08 -12.78 19.47
N MET A 125 -7.89 -13.33 18.56
CA MET A 125 -8.33 -12.63 17.35
C MET A 125 -9.31 -11.48 17.64
N ASP A 126 -9.94 -11.46 18.82
CA ASP A 126 -10.75 -10.35 19.33
C ASP A 126 -9.89 -9.10 19.64
N ALA A 127 -8.59 -9.27 19.87
CA ALA A 127 -7.63 -8.17 20.00
C ALA A 127 -7.16 -7.62 18.64
N VAL A 128 -7.48 -8.28 17.53
CA VAL A 128 -7.05 -7.88 16.18
C VAL A 128 -8.18 -7.13 15.47
N THR A 129 -7.86 -5.96 14.92
CA THR A 129 -8.75 -5.23 14.01
C THR A 129 -8.01 -4.95 12.72
N VAL A 130 -8.59 -5.33 11.60
CA VAL A 130 -8.09 -4.98 10.27
C VAL A 130 -8.74 -3.68 9.84
N ASP A 131 -7.95 -2.74 9.34
CA ASP A 131 -8.40 -1.42 8.87
C ASP A 131 -7.69 -1.12 7.55
N LEU A 132 -8.41 -1.15 6.43
CA LEU A 132 -7.84 -0.90 5.10
C LEU A 132 -7.70 0.58 4.76
N SER A 133 -8.21 1.48 5.62
CA SER A 133 -7.89 2.92 5.54
C SER A 133 -6.58 3.28 6.22
N PHE A 134 -6.01 2.33 6.99
CA PHE A 134 -4.86 2.59 7.82
C PHE A 134 -3.59 2.80 6.99
N ALA A 135 -3.17 4.06 6.91
CA ALA A 135 -1.92 4.47 6.26
C ALA A 135 -1.05 5.23 7.26
N ARG A 136 0.24 4.88 7.34
CA ARG A 136 1.23 5.65 8.10
C ARG A 136 1.90 6.71 7.24
N GLY A 137 2.19 7.86 7.84
CA GLY A 137 2.78 9.03 7.16
C GLY A 137 4.22 8.86 6.67
N ILE A 138 4.84 7.67 6.77
CA ILE A 138 6.22 7.45 6.32
C ILE A 138 6.22 6.46 5.14
N ALA A 139 6.63 6.96 3.97
CA ALA A 139 6.54 6.27 2.69
C ALA A 139 7.59 5.14 2.48
N TYR A 140 8.14 4.55 3.54
CA TYR A 140 9.14 3.46 3.42
C TYR A 140 8.55 2.05 3.55
N TYR A 141 7.32 1.90 4.04
CA TYR A 141 6.69 0.59 4.17
C TYR A 141 6.30 0.02 2.79
N THR A 142 6.56 -1.26 2.59
CA THR A 142 6.35 -1.99 1.33
C THR A 142 5.36 -3.15 1.47
N GLY A 143 4.80 -3.37 2.66
CA GLY A 143 3.87 -4.47 2.94
C GLY A 143 3.01 -4.19 4.17
N LEU A 144 2.76 -5.23 4.99
CA LEU A 144 1.95 -5.12 6.21
C LEU A 144 2.47 -4.00 7.11
N VAL A 145 1.54 -3.19 7.61
CA VAL A 145 1.75 -2.22 8.69
C VAL A 145 0.75 -2.51 9.79
N PHE A 146 1.16 -2.29 11.04
CA PHE A 146 0.31 -2.53 12.20
C PHE A 146 0.59 -1.52 13.31
N GLU A 147 -0.42 -1.21 14.09
CA GLU A 147 -0.35 -0.38 15.29
C GLU A 147 -0.77 -1.19 16.50
N VAL A 148 -0.05 -1.02 17.60
CA VAL A 148 -0.41 -1.57 18.89
C VAL A 148 -1.03 -0.44 19.71
N GLN A 149 -2.24 -0.69 20.21
CA GLN A 149 -2.98 0.25 21.03
C GLN A 149 -3.25 -0.36 22.40
N MET A 150 -3.27 0.49 23.42
CA MET A 150 -3.65 0.13 24.78
C MET A 150 -4.97 0.79 25.13
N ASN A 151 -5.80 0.11 25.92
CA ASN A 151 -7.02 0.72 26.45
C ASN A 151 -6.62 1.70 27.56
N THR A 152 -7.17 2.90 27.51
CA THR A 152 -7.04 3.95 28.52
C THR A 152 -8.41 4.53 28.82
N ASN A 153 -8.50 5.42 29.81
CA ASN A 153 -9.75 6.09 30.18
C ASN A 153 -10.30 6.96 29.04
N ALA A 154 -9.43 7.45 28.16
CA ALA A 154 -9.78 8.28 27.02
C ALA A 154 -10.08 7.47 25.74
N GLY A 155 -10.00 6.15 25.78
CA GLY A 155 -10.23 5.26 24.63
C GLY A 155 -9.02 4.37 24.34
N LYS A 156 -8.66 4.22 23.06
CA LYS A 156 -7.48 3.44 22.66
C LYS A 156 -6.32 4.39 22.34
N ALA A 157 -5.25 4.30 23.11
CA ALA A 157 -4.03 5.07 22.89
C ALA A 157 -3.02 4.25 22.07
N PRO A 158 -2.46 4.78 20.97
CA PRO A 158 -1.37 4.11 20.27
C PRO A 158 -0.12 4.13 21.16
N ILE A 159 0.53 2.97 21.31
CA ILE A 159 1.75 2.81 22.12
C ILE A 159 2.95 2.32 21.30
N GLY A 160 2.72 1.93 20.05
CA GLY A 160 3.76 1.43 19.17
C GLY A 160 3.21 0.91 17.86
N GLY A 161 4.10 0.40 17.03
CA GLY A 161 3.72 -0.15 15.75
C GLY A 161 4.93 -0.53 14.93
N GLY A 162 4.64 -1.06 13.75
CA GLY A 162 5.68 -1.53 12.85
C GLY A 162 5.14 -1.90 11.49
N GLY A 163 5.98 -2.60 10.75
CA GLY A 163 5.62 -3.10 9.44
C GLY A 163 6.82 -3.57 8.62
N ARG A 164 6.53 -3.95 7.38
CA ARG A 164 7.50 -4.46 6.41
C ARG A 164 8.03 -3.34 5.51
N TYR A 165 9.35 -3.28 5.32
CA TYR A 165 10.05 -2.18 4.61
C TYR A 165 11.23 -2.66 3.76
N ASP A 166 10.94 -3.45 2.73
CA ASP A 166 11.97 -4.12 1.93
C ASP A 166 12.84 -3.17 1.08
N GLY A 167 12.30 -1.98 0.76
CA GLY A 167 12.99 -0.97 -0.04
C GLY A 167 13.88 -0.01 0.75
N LEU A 168 13.86 -0.07 2.08
CA LEU A 168 14.56 0.90 2.93
C LEU A 168 16.09 0.81 2.76
N VAL A 169 16.64 -0.41 2.81
CA VAL A 169 18.09 -0.64 2.70
C VAL A 169 18.64 -0.10 1.37
N LYS A 170 17.93 -0.34 0.28
CA LYS A 170 18.28 0.18 -1.05
C LYS A 170 18.22 1.70 -1.11
N SER A 171 17.20 2.29 -0.49
CA SER A 171 17.03 3.75 -0.42
C SER A 171 18.16 4.44 0.35
N LEU A 172 18.81 3.71 1.28
CA LEU A 172 19.95 4.18 2.08
C LEU A 172 21.33 3.85 1.46
N GLY A 173 21.38 3.38 0.21
CA GLY A 173 22.64 3.10 -0.51
C GLY A 173 23.01 1.61 -0.62
N GLY A 174 22.12 0.72 -0.20
CA GLY A 174 22.25 -0.72 -0.47
C GLY A 174 22.14 -1.05 -1.97
N VAL A 175 22.68 -2.22 -2.34
CA VAL A 175 22.78 -2.65 -3.75
C VAL A 175 21.46 -3.21 -4.28
N GLN A 176 20.62 -3.78 -3.41
CA GLN A 176 19.36 -4.43 -3.78
C GLN A 176 18.28 -4.22 -2.71
N ASP A 177 17.02 -4.51 -3.07
CA ASP A 177 15.93 -4.59 -2.11
C ASP A 177 16.20 -5.74 -1.13
N MET A 178 15.98 -5.50 0.16
CA MET A 178 16.30 -6.44 1.23
C MET A 178 15.07 -6.65 2.10
N PRO A 179 14.49 -7.86 2.14
CA PRO A 179 13.34 -8.13 2.98
C PRO A 179 13.58 -7.74 4.43
N ALA A 180 12.74 -6.86 4.96
CA ALA A 180 12.92 -6.31 6.31
C ALA A 180 11.59 -6.04 6.98
N LEU A 181 11.51 -6.35 8.28
CA LEU A 181 10.36 -6.09 9.13
C LEU A 181 10.86 -5.66 10.51
N GLY A 182 10.16 -4.73 11.13
CA GLY A 182 10.49 -4.27 12.47
C GLY A 182 9.34 -3.49 13.08
N PHE A 183 9.51 -3.17 14.36
CA PHE A 183 8.56 -2.43 15.16
C PHE A 183 9.29 -1.58 16.19
N ALA A 184 8.59 -0.59 16.71
CA ALA A 184 9.06 0.23 17.82
C ALA A 184 7.90 0.52 18.76
N PHE A 185 8.23 0.68 20.04
CA PHE A 185 7.32 1.12 21.08
C PHE A 185 7.74 2.49 21.59
N ASN A 186 6.76 3.31 21.94
CA ASN A 186 6.97 4.60 22.57
C ASN A 186 6.83 4.40 24.09
N ILE A 187 7.96 4.45 24.80
CA ILE A 187 8.01 4.14 26.23
C ILE A 187 7.21 5.18 27.02
N GLU A 188 7.31 6.45 26.63
CA GLU A 188 6.56 7.54 27.25
C GLU A 188 5.06 7.30 27.14
N GLN A 189 4.55 6.93 25.96
CA GLN A 189 3.13 6.62 25.76
C GLN A 189 2.68 5.38 26.54
N ILE A 190 3.55 4.38 26.71
CA ILE A 190 3.24 3.22 27.54
C ILE A 190 3.12 3.63 29.01
N ILE A 191 4.05 4.43 29.52
CA ILE A 191 4.02 4.92 30.90
C ILE A 191 2.76 5.75 31.15
N ASP A 192 2.44 6.67 30.24
CA ASP A 192 1.25 7.52 30.34
C ASP A 192 -0.02 6.66 30.37
N ALA A 193 -0.13 5.68 29.46
CA ALA A 193 -1.29 4.80 29.38
C ALA A 193 -1.43 3.89 30.61
N LEU A 194 -0.31 3.46 31.24
CA LEU A 194 -0.32 2.65 32.46
C LEU A 194 -0.76 3.47 33.68
N ASN A 195 -0.31 4.73 33.76
CA ASN A 195 -0.71 5.63 34.85
C ASN A 195 -2.22 5.90 34.80
N ASP A 196 -2.77 6.15 33.60
CA ASP A 196 -4.22 6.30 33.38
C ASP A 196 -5.01 5.07 33.86
N GLU A 197 -4.54 3.85 33.55
CA GLU A 197 -5.20 2.61 33.99
C GLU A 197 -5.14 2.43 35.51
N SER A 198 -4.00 2.76 36.13
CA SER A 198 -3.77 2.63 37.57
C SER A 198 -4.65 3.54 38.41
N GLU A 199 -4.88 4.79 37.97
CA GLU A 199 -5.80 5.72 38.65
C GLU A 199 -7.23 5.19 38.65
N SER A 200 -7.68 4.59 37.54
CA SER A 200 -9.02 4.01 37.43
C SER A 200 -9.25 2.81 38.36
N SER A 201 -8.26 1.93 38.48
CA SER A 201 -8.34 0.78 39.39
C SER A 201 -8.47 1.20 40.87
N ASN A 202 -7.79 2.28 41.26
CA ASN A 202 -7.88 2.83 42.62
C ASN A 202 -9.21 3.55 42.90
N LEU A 203 -9.80 4.26 41.94
CA LEU A 203 -11.12 4.90 42.13
C LEU A 203 -12.26 3.88 42.26
N THR A 204 -12.15 2.69 41.67
CA THR A 204 -13.12 1.60 41.87
C THR A 204 -12.98 0.88 43.20
N ALA A 205 -11.77 0.85 43.79
CA ALA A 205 -11.51 0.19 45.07
C ALA A 205 -12.01 1.00 46.28
N GLU A 206 -12.08 2.34 46.19
CA GLU A 206 -12.55 3.20 47.29
C GLU A 206 -14.09 3.35 47.38
N LYS A 207 -14.85 2.77 46.44
CA LYS A 207 -16.33 2.84 46.43
C LYS A 207 -17.04 1.53 46.84
N GLY A 208 -16.29 0.54 47.33
CA GLY A 208 -16.79 -0.77 47.76
C GLY A 208 -17.07 -0.86 49.26
#